data_AF-A0A947S3D3-F1
#
_entry.id   AF-A0A947S3D3-F1
#
_cell.length_a   1.000
_cell.length_b   1.000
_cell.length_c   1.000
_cell.angle_alpha   90.00
_cell.angle_beta   90.00
_cell.angle_gamma   90.00
#
_symmetry.space_group_name_H-M   'P 1'
#
loop_
_entity.id
_entity.type
_entity.pdbx_description
1 polymer ?
#
loop_
_entity_poly.entity_id
_entity_poly.type
_entity_poly.pdbx_seq_one_letter_code
_entity_poly.pdbx_strand_id
1 'polypeptide(L)' 'MTIIKHHRLPDPFERIKRGEKKIEIRLFDEKRQKIKIGDIIETYKEPENKELPIVLEELLETMAN' A
#
# COMPACT_ATOMS: atom_id res chain seq x y z
N MET A 1 -7.37 -8.43 10.55
CA MET A 1 -7.51 -7.04 10.10
C MET A 1 -6.38 -6.25 10.73
N THR A 2 -5.29 -6.06 9.97
CA THR A 2 -4.14 -5.25 10.39
C THR A 2 -4.17 -3.94 9.61
N ILE A 3 -3.87 -2.84 10.28
CA ILE A 3 -3.72 -1.53 9.64
C ILE A 3 -2.23 -1.30 9.36
N ILE A 4 -1.89 -0.99 8.11
CA ILE A 4 -0.51 -0.79 7.68
C ILE A 4 -0.34 0.65 7.18
N LYS A 5 0.52 1.42 7.85
CA LYS A 5 0.81 2.80 7.44
C LYS A 5 1.89 2.86 6.38
N HIS A 6 1.65 3.67 5.35
CA HIS A 6 2.59 3.91 4.28
C HIS A 6 2.67 5.39 3.87
N HIS A 7 3.87 5.98 3.99
CA HIS A 7 4.17 7.33 3.51
C HIS A 7 4.45 7.29 2.00
N ARG A 8 3.69 8.06 1.23
CA ARG A 8 3.85 8.12 -0.24
C ARG A 8 4.20 9.53 -0.69
N LEU A 9 4.97 9.60 -1.78
CA LEU A 9 5.18 10.84 -2.50
C LEU A 9 3.84 11.31 -3.14
N PRO A 10 3.71 12.62 -3.45
CA PRO A 10 2.46 13.19 -3.97
C PRO A 10 1.91 12.50 -5.23
N ASP A 11 2.75 12.19 -6.21
CA ASP A 11 2.30 11.58 -7.48
C ASP A 11 1.67 10.18 -7.29
N PRO A 12 2.32 9.22 -6.61
CA PRO A 12 1.70 7.94 -6.28
C PRO A 12 0.37 8.06 -5.52
N PHE A 13 0.26 9.01 -4.59
CA PHE A 13 -0.97 9.22 -3.84
C PHE A 13 -2.13 9.68 -4.75
N GLU A 14 -1.90 10.69 -5.58
CA GLU A 14 -2.95 11.19 -6.49
C GLU A 14 -3.36 10.13 -7.51
N ARG A 15 -2.42 9.32 -8.01
CA ARG A 15 -2.72 8.22 -8.94
C ARG A 15 -3.54 7.10 -8.29
N ILE A 16 -3.30 6.81 -7.01
CA ILE A 16 -4.14 5.85 -6.25
C ILE A 16 -5.53 6.44 -6.03
N LYS A 17 -5.60 7.71 -5.63
CA LYS A 17 -6.87 8.43 -5.42
C LYS A 17 -7.73 8.45 -6.67
N ARG A 18 -7.13 8.53 -7.87
CA ARG A 18 -7.81 8.46 -9.17
C ARG A 18 -8.12 7.03 -9.64
N GLY A 19 -7.64 6.01 -8.95
CA GLY A 19 -7.78 4.60 -9.35
C GLY A 19 -6.88 4.16 -10.51
N GLU A 20 -5.93 5.01 -10.92
CA GLU A 20 -4.98 4.74 -12.01
C GLU A 20 -3.86 3.80 -11.55
N LYS A 21 -3.46 3.90 -10.27
CA LYS A 21 -2.46 3.04 -9.66
C LYS A 21 -3.13 1.96 -8.81
N LYS A 22 -3.18 0.75 -9.35
CA LYS A 22 -3.81 -0.43 -8.72
C LYS A 22 -2.81 -1.43 -8.13
N ILE A 23 -1.58 -1.43 -8.63
CA ILE A 23 -0.52 -2.36 -8.21
C ILE A 23 0.62 -1.58 -7.53
N GLU A 24 1.12 -2.12 -6.42
CA GLU A 24 2.26 -1.63 -5.67
C GLU A 24 3.28 -2.75 -5.47
N ILE A 25 4.50 -2.57 -5.95
CA ILE A 25 5.60 -3.51 -5.74
C ILE A 25 6.40 -3.06 -4.51
N ARG A 26 6.74 -4.01 -3.63
CA ARG A 26 7.53 -3.78 -2.42
C ARG A 26 8.53 -4.90 -2.21
N LEU A 27 9.60 -4.61 -1.48
CA LEU A 27 10.50 -5.64 -0.97
C LEU A 27 9.73 -6.59 -0.06
N PHE A 28 10.05 -7.88 -0.15
CA PHE A 28 9.48 -8.92 0.71
C PHE A 28 10.23 -8.97 2.06
N ASP A 29 10.29 -7.82 2.74
CA ASP A 29 10.90 -7.68 4.05
C ASP A 29 10.00 -8.24 5.17
N GLU A 30 10.55 -8.44 6.38
CA GLU A 30 9.82 -9.01 7.53
C GLU A 30 8.54 -8.25 7.92
N LYS A 31 8.46 -6.96 7.56
CA LYS A 31 7.26 -6.14 7.79
C LYS A 31 6.19 -6.42 6.73
N ARG A 32 6.58 -6.62 5.47
CA ARG A 32 5.67 -6.92 4.35
C ARG A 32 5.25 -8.38 4.28
N GLN A 33 6.06 -9.30 4.78
CA GLN A 33 5.70 -10.72 4.95
C GLN A 33 4.48 -10.95 5.86
N LYS A 34 4.12 -9.96 6.70
CA LYS A 34 2.98 -10.06 7.61
C LYS A 34 1.65 -9.61 7.00
N ILE A 35 1.69 -9.05 5.80
CA ILE A 35 0.52 -8.50 5.11
C ILE A 35 -0.35 -9.65 4.61
N LYS A 36 -1.67 -9.53 4.75
CA LYS A 36 -2.63 -10.51 4.27
C LYS A 36 -3.71 -9.85 3.43
N ILE A 37 -4.28 -10.62 2.50
CA ILE A 37 -5.47 -10.19 1.74
C ILE A 37 -6.56 -9.78 2.74
N GLY A 38 -7.20 -8.64 2.47
CA GLY A 38 -8.19 -7.99 3.34
C GLY A 38 -7.61 -7.03 4.37
N ASP A 39 -6.28 -6.86 4.48
CA ASP A 39 -5.70 -5.81 5.30
C ASP A 39 -5.98 -4.41 4.72
N ILE A 40 -6.04 -3.41 5.60
CA ILE A 40 -6.21 -2.01 5.23
C ILE A 40 -4.84 -1.34 5.22
N ILE A 41 -4.48 -0.74 4.09
CA ILE A 41 -3.28 0.06 3.94
C ILE A 41 -3.67 1.53 4.02
N GLU A 42 -3.25 2.20 5.10
CA GLU A 42 -3.40 3.64 5.25
C GLU A 42 -2.28 4.34 4.49
N THR A 43 -2.63 5.05 3.42
CA THR A 43 -1.67 5.85 2.65
C THR A 43 -1.74 7.30 3.07
N TYR A 44 -0.55 7.91 3.22
CA TYR A 44 -0.39 9.27 3.72
C TYR A 44 0.28 10.14 2.67
N LYS A 45 -0.28 11.34 2.43
CA LYS A 45 0.34 12.39 1.63
C LYS A 45 0.85 13.51 2.53
N GLU A 46 2.17 13.64 2.62
CA GLU A 46 2.82 14.78 3.26
C GLU A 46 3.11 15.91 2.24
N PRO A 47 3.10 17.19 2.66
CA PRO A 47 2.80 17.70 4.01
C PRO A 47 1.30 17.88 4.29
N GLU A 48 0.43 17.48 3.36
CA GLU A 48 -1.01 17.76 3.42
C GLU A 48 -1.78 16.95 4.48
N ASN A 49 -1.11 16.00 5.16
CA ASN A 49 -1.68 15.09 6.15
C ASN A 49 -3.00 14.44 5.70
N LYS A 50 -3.13 14.14 4.41
CA LYS A 50 -4.30 13.44 3.88
C LYS A 50 -4.09 11.95 3.96
N GLU A 51 -5.08 11.28 4.52
CA GLU A 51 -5.16 9.83 4.62
C GLU A 51 -6.08 9.29 3.53
N LEU A 52 -5.66 8.20 2.89
CA LEU A 52 -6.49 7.42 1.99
C LEU A 52 -6.33 5.93 2.35
N PRO A 53 -7.31 5.33 3.05
CA PRO A 53 -7.31 3.90 3.32
C PRO A 53 -7.67 3.13 2.04
N ILE A 54 -6.93 2.07 1.76
CA ILE A 54 -7.21 1.13 0.68
C ILE A 54 -7.23 -0.30 1.21
N VAL A 55 -8.08 -1.15 0.66
CA VAL A 55 -8.14 -2.58 1.00
C VAL A 55 -7.22 -3.35 0.07
N LEU A 56 -6.43 -4.28 0.62
CA LEU A 56 -5.65 -5.20 -0.20
C LEU A 56 -6.53 -6.34 -0.71
N GLU A 57 -6.77 -6.37 -2.02
CA GLU A 57 -7.60 -7.39 -2.66
C GLU A 57 -6.79 -8.59 -3.17
N GLU A 58 -5.52 -8.37 -3.56
CA GLU A 58 -4.65 -9.40 -4.11
C GLU A 58 -3.22 -9.25 -3.59
N LEU A 59 -2.56 -10.37 -3.31
CA LEU A 59 -1.16 -10.43 -2.88
C LEU A 59 -0.41 -11.47 -3.72
N LEU A 60 0.53 -11.01 -4.55
CA LEU A 60 1.41 -11.85 -5.34
C LEU A 60 2.78 -11.93 -4.65
N GLU A 61 3.12 -13.12 -4.14
CA GLU A 61 4.43 -13.40 -3.53
C GLU A 61 5.28 -14.17 -4.53
N THR A 62 6.34 -13.53 -5.05
CA THR A 62 7.34 -14.22 -5.87
C THR A 62 8.49 -14.66 -4.99
N MET A 63 8.68 -15.96 -4.84
CA MET A 63 9.90 -16.51 -4.25
C MET A 63 11.04 -16.27 -5.25
N ALA A 64 12.06 -15.51 -4.84
CA ALA A 64 13.30 -15.44 -5.61
C ALA A 64 13.97 -16.81 -5.52
N ASN A 65 13.84 -17.60 -6.60
CA ASN A 65 14.57 -18.86 -6.79
C ASN A 65 16.01 -18.60 -7.22
#